data_AF-A0A7C6IA18-F1
#
_entry.id   AF-A0A7C6IA18-F1
#
_cell.length_a   1.000
_cell.length_b   1.000
_cell.length_c   1.000
_cell.angle_alpha   90.00
_cell.angle_beta   90.00
_cell.angle_gamma   90.00
#
_symmetry.space_group_name_H-M   'P 1'
#
loop_
_entity.id
_entity.type
_entity.pdbx_description
1 polymer ?
#
loop_
_entity_poly.entity_id
_entity_poly.type
_entity_poly.pdbx_seq_one_letter_code
_entity_poly.pdbx_strand_id
1 'polypeptide(L)'
;MFDSDICKKKDGTSLKSYESEFEADETISYVKSRYGNDQVKYKCSKCGYWHLSPKERQTPNHKSNCLDSQGKIKQAYSTRESAETRAKIIYEEKAKRLFVYKCDLCGEFHLTHTQY
;
A
#
# COMPACT_ATOMS: atom_id res chain seq x y z
N MET A 1 -6.15 21.55 -4.07
CA MET A 1 -5.64 20.80 -2.89
C MET A 1 -6.33 21.25 -1.59
N PHE A 2 -6.93 20.31 -0.84
CA PHE A 2 -7.58 20.59 0.45
C PHE A 2 -7.47 19.39 1.41
N ASP A 3 -7.79 19.59 2.69
CA ASP A 3 -7.85 18.53 3.69
C ASP A 3 -9.17 17.76 3.60
N SER A 4 -9.11 16.44 3.50
CA SER A 4 -10.32 15.60 3.44
C SER A 4 -11.01 15.51 4.80
N ASP A 5 -12.32 15.69 4.81
CA ASP A 5 -13.16 15.36 5.99
C ASP A 5 -13.49 13.86 6.07
N ILE A 6 -13.45 13.16 4.92
CA ILE A 6 -13.87 11.75 4.79
C ILE A 6 -12.69 10.78 4.92
N CYS A 7 -11.52 11.17 4.39
CA CYS A 7 -10.34 10.34 4.31
C CYS A 7 -9.28 10.83 5.31
N LYS A 8 -9.04 10.05 6.35
CA LYS A 8 -8.04 10.35 7.39
C LYS A 8 -6.95 9.29 7.42
N LYS A 9 -5.75 9.69 7.82
CA LYS A 9 -4.64 8.81 8.15
C LYS A 9 -4.92 8.08 9.47
N LYS A 10 -4.09 7.08 9.78
CA LYS A 10 -4.20 6.30 11.03
C LYS A 10 -4.02 7.16 12.28
N ASP A 11 -3.27 8.25 12.20
CA ASP A 11 -3.05 9.22 13.28
C ASP A 11 -4.20 10.24 13.43
N GLY A 12 -5.27 10.11 12.64
CA GLY A 12 -6.42 11.00 12.65
C GLY A 12 -6.26 12.27 11.80
N THR A 13 -5.08 12.54 11.25
CA THR A 13 -4.86 13.70 10.36
C THR A 13 -5.54 13.49 9.00
N SER A 14 -6.04 14.58 8.42
CA SER A 14 -6.70 14.52 7.12
C SER A 14 -5.72 14.17 5.99
N LEU A 15 -6.20 13.36 5.04
CA LEU A 15 -5.50 13.14 3.78
C LEU A 15 -5.70 14.37 2.89
N LYS A 16 -4.63 14.74 2.18
CA LYS A 16 -4.70 15.78 1.15
C LYS A 16 -5.47 15.25 -0.07
N SER A 17 -6.40 16.06 -0.56
CA SER A 17 -7.32 15.73 -1.64
C SER A 17 -7.17 16.73 -2.78
N TYR A 18 -7.38 16.25 -3.99
CA TYR A 18 -7.32 17.02 -5.23
C TYR A 18 -8.58 16.76 -6.04
N GLU A 19 -9.18 17.82 -6.58
CA GLU A 19 -10.45 17.72 -7.32
C GLU A 19 -10.25 17.10 -8.69
N SER A 20 -9.13 17.44 -9.35
CA SER A 20 -8.80 16.98 -10.68
C SER A 20 -7.56 16.08 -10.68
N GLU A 21 -7.46 15.26 -11.72
CA GLU A 21 -6.28 14.46 -11.98
C GLU A 21 -5.05 15.33 -12.25
N PHE A 22 -5.26 16.46 -12.95
CA PHE A 22 -4.23 17.43 -13.29
C PHE A 22 -3.57 18.04 -12.05
N GLU A 23 -4.36 18.50 -11.06
CA GLU A 23 -3.81 19.01 -9.80
C GLU A 23 -2.94 17.97 -9.06
N ALA A 24 -3.35 16.70 -9.13
CA ALA A 24 -2.60 15.60 -8.53
C ALA A 24 -1.27 15.37 -9.24
N ASP A 25 -1.23 15.45 -10.58
CA ASP A 25 0.00 15.33 -11.39
C ASP A 25 0.99 16.47 -11.13
N GLU A 26 0.50 17.71 -11.10
CA GLU A 26 1.34 18.86 -10.77
C GLU A 26 1.97 18.68 -9.38
N THR A 27 1.19 18.18 -8.42
CA THR A 27 1.68 17.95 -7.08
C THR A 27 2.69 16.79 -7.01
N ILE A 28 2.48 15.70 -7.74
CA ILE A 28 3.48 14.61 -7.86
C ILE A 28 4.80 15.17 -8.39
N SER A 29 4.73 15.98 -9.45
CA SER A 29 5.91 16.58 -10.09
C SER A 29 6.64 17.51 -9.13
N TYR A 30 5.89 18.34 -8.39
CA TYR A 30 6.43 19.23 -7.36
C TYR A 30 7.10 18.46 -6.20
N VAL A 31 6.43 17.44 -5.67
CA VAL A 31 6.95 16.66 -4.53
C VAL A 31 8.22 15.89 -4.93
N LYS A 32 8.24 15.35 -6.16
CA LYS A 32 9.43 14.69 -6.70
C LYS A 32 10.60 15.65 -6.88
N SER A 33 10.37 16.82 -7.47
CA SER A 33 11.44 17.80 -7.69
C SER A 33 11.96 18.41 -6.39
N ARG A 34 11.07 18.67 -5.42
CA ARG A 34 11.41 19.34 -4.16
C ARG A 34 12.01 18.42 -3.12
N TYR A 35 11.51 17.19 -3.00
CA TYR A 35 11.83 16.28 -1.91
C TYR A 35 12.38 14.92 -2.38
N GLY A 36 12.45 14.67 -3.69
CA GLY A 36 12.88 13.37 -4.24
C GLY A 36 11.88 12.23 -4.02
N ASN A 37 10.68 12.52 -3.52
CA ASN A 37 9.69 11.51 -3.15
C ASN A 37 8.82 11.12 -4.35
N ASP A 38 8.97 9.89 -4.84
CA ASP A 38 8.12 9.35 -5.92
C ASP A 38 6.72 9.03 -5.36
N GLN A 39 5.72 9.75 -5.83
CA GLN A 39 4.31 9.59 -5.46
C GLN A 39 3.50 9.06 -6.64
N VAL A 40 2.41 8.36 -6.34
CA VAL A 40 1.40 7.97 -7.31
C VAL A 40 0.03 8.51 -6.90
N LYS A 41 -0.77 8.93 -7.88
CA LYS A 41 -2.15 9.35 -7.67
C LYS A 41 -3.09 8.16 -7.79
N TYR A 42 -4.17 8.18 -7.03
CA TYR A 42 -5.29 7.25 -7.19
C TYR A 42 -6.60 7.96 -6.90
N LYS A 43 -7.66 7.58 -7.61
CA LYS A 43 -9.01 8.10 -7.36
C LYS A 43 -9.66 7.30 -6.24
N CYS A 44 -10.10 7.98 -5.19
CA CYS A 44 -10.71 7.33 -4.04
C CYS A 44 -12.16 6.93 -4.35
N SER A 45 -12.49 5.65 -4.17
CA SER A 45 -13.88 5.20 -4.30
C SER A 45 -14.79 5.69 -3.16
N LYS A 46 -14.23 6.10 -2.02
CA LYS A 46 -15.00 6.55 -0.85
C LYS A 46 -15.43 8.02 -0.95
N CYS A 47 -14.51 8.91 -1.32
CA CYS A 47 -14.78 10.36 -1.36
C CYS A 47 -14.85 10.94 -2.78
N GLY A 48 -14.47 10.16 -3.81
CA GLY A 48 -14.48 10.60 -5.21
C GLY A 48 -13.28 11.46 -5.64
N TYR A 49 -12.50 11.98 -4.69
CA TYR A 49 -11.33 12.83 -4.94
C TYR A 49 -10.06 12.03 -5.22
N TRP A 50 -9.05 12.71 -5.77
CA TRP A 50 -7.72 12.16 -5.97
C TRP A 50 -6.89 12.29 -4.70
N HIS A 51 -6.10 11.27 -4.41
CA HIS A 51 -5.11 11.26 -3.34
C HIS A 51 -3.75 10.80 -3.85
N LEU A 52 -2.71 11.17 -3.12
CA LEU A 52 -1.35 10.73 -3.38
C LEU A 52 -0.90 9.70 -2.35
N SER A 53 -0.14 8.71 -2.81
CA SER A 53 0.55 7.75 -1.95
C SER A 53 2.00 7.60 -2.42
N PRO A 54 2.97 7.43 -1.50
CA PRO A 54 4.32 7.03 -1.88
C PRO A 54 4.28 5.79 -2.77
N LYS A 55 5.04 5.81 -3.86
CA LYS A 55 5.11 4.71 -4.83
C LYS A 55 5.57 3.42 -4.17
N GLU A 56 6.55 3.51 -3.28
CA GLU A 56 7.03 2.39 -2.45
C GLU A 56 5.95 1.76 -1.57
N ARG A 57 4.84 2.46 -1.28
CA ARG A 57 3.72 1.90 -0.52
C ARG A 57 2.72 1.14 -1.38
N GLN A 58 2.87 1.19 -2.70
CA GLN A 58 2.06 0.37 -3.60
C GLN A 58 2.58 -1.06 -3.57
N THR A 59 1.85 -1.91 -2.85
CA THR A 59 2.07 -3.35 -2.83
C THR A 59 0.85 -4.03 -3.45
N PRO A 60 0.77 -4.12 -4.79
CA PRO A 60 -0.34 -4.81 -5.46
C PRO A 60 -0.52 -6.20 -4.84
N ASN A 61 -1.74 -6.47 -4.40
CA ASN A 61 -2.09 -7.72 -3.74
C ASN A 61 -3.54 -8.05 -4.01
N HIS A 62 -3.91 -9.29 -3.74
CA HIS A 62 -5.28 -9.75 -3.81
C HIS A 62 -5.55 -10.82 -2.76
N LYS A 63 -6.81 -11.21 -2.62
CA LYS A 63 -7.19 -12.34 -1.77
C LYS A 63 -6.85 -13.63 -2.48
N SER A 64 -6.12 -14.51 -1.80
CA SER A 64 -5.84 -15.87 -2.29
C SER A 64 -6.91 -16.86 -1.84
N ASN A 65 -6.81 -18.09 -2.32
CA ASN A 65 -7.59 -19.22 -1.76
C ASN A 65 -6.87 -19.90 -0.59
N CYS A 66 -5.72 -19.40 -0.15
CA CYS A 66 -4.97 -19.96 0.98
C CYS A 66 -5.47 -19.38 2.31
N LEU A 67 -5.48 -20.22 3.35
CA LEU A 67 -5.87 -19.85 4.70
C LEU A 67 -4.65 -19.77 5.62
N ASP A 68 -4.71 -18.90 6.63
CA ASP A 68 -3.76 -18.91 7.74
C ASP A 68 -4.13 -19.96 8.81
N SER A 69 -3.33 -20.05 9.88
CA SER A 69 -3.54 -21.00 10.98
C SER A 69 -4.84 -20.77 11.76
N GLN A 70 -5.53 -19.66 11.53
CA GLN A 70 -6.81 -19.31 12.13
C GLN A 70 -7.98 -19.44 11.13
N GLY A 71 -7.73 -20.00 9.94
CA GLY A 71 -8.74 -20.17 8.90
C GLY A 71 -9.08 -18.88 8.14
N LYS A 72 -8.29 -17.81 8.26
CA LYS A 72 -8.53 -16.55 7.57
C LYS A 72 -7.83 -16.53 6.21
N ILE A 73 -8.52 -15.98 5.20
CA ILE A 73 -7.98 -15.80 3.85
C ILE A 73 -6.70 -14.95 3.89
N LYS A 74 -5.64 -15.50 3.29
CA LYS A 74 -4.35 -14.82 3.16
C LYS A 74 -4.37 -13.84 2.00
N GLN A 75 -3.64 -12.74 2.16
CA GLN A 75 -3.24 -11.91 1.03
C GLN A 75 -2.16 -12.61 0.23
N ALA A 76 -2.23 -12.51 -1.09
CA ALA A 76 -1.20 -12.94 -2.01
C ALA A 76 -0.63 -11.77 -2.81
N TYR A 77 0.63 -11.94 -3.17
CA TYR A 77 1.41 -11.03 -3.99
C TYR A 77 1.92 -11.81 -5.20
N SER A 78 1.76 -11.25 -6.39
CA SER A 78 2.19 -11.89 -7.64
C SER A 78 3.70 -11.93 -7.78
N THR A 79 4.42 -11.04 -7.10
CA THR A 79 5.89 -10.94 -7.13
C THR A 79 6.50 -10.98 -5.74
N ARG A 80 7.72 -11.51 -5.63
CA ARG A 80 8.49 -11.52 -4.37
C ARG A 80 8.74 -10.11 -3.86
N GLU A 81 9.13 -9.20 -4.75
CA GLU A 81 9.43 -7.81 -4.44
C GLU A 81 8.24 -7.07 -3.80
N SER A 82 7.02 -7.28 -4.32
CA SER A 82 5.81 -6.65 -3.74
C SER A 82 5.48 -7.21 -2.36
N ALA A 83 5.72 -8.51 -2.13
CA ALA A 83 5.61 -9.11 -0.80
C ALA A 83 6.68 -8.58 0.16
N GLU A 84 7.93 -8.45 -0.27
CA GLU A 84 9.06 -7.96 0.54
C GLU A 84 8.84 -6.49 0.93
N THR A 85 8.42 -5.67 -0.03
CA THR A 85 8.03 -4.28 0.19
C THR A 85 6.92 -4.20 1.24
N ARG A 86 5.92 -5.08 1.15
CA ARG A 86 4.84 -5.13 2.15
C ARG A 86 5.33 -5.56 3.53
N ALA A 87 6.22 -6.55 3.60
CA ALA A 87 6.81 -6.99 4.86
C ALA A 87 7.59 -5.85 5.54
N LYS A 88 8.37 -5.08 4.76
CA LYS A 88 9.09 -3.89 5.22
C LYS A 88 8.12 -2.83 5.78
N ILE A 89 7.07 -2.48 5.04
CA ILE A 89 6.06 -1.52 5.50
C ILE A 89 5.40 -1.98 6.81
N ILE A 90 5.04 -3.27 6.92
CA ILE A 90 4.42 -3.80 8.14
C ILE A 90 5.39 -3.72 9.33
N TYR A 91 6.69 -3.98 9.09
CA TYR A 91 7.71 -3.83 10.11
C TYR A 91 7.84 -2.36 10.57
N GLU A 92 7.93 -1.41 9.65
CA GLU A 92 8.01 0.02 9.97
C GLU A 92 6.75 0.54 10.70
N GLU A 93 5.57 0.08 10.29
CA GLU A 93 4.30 0.54 10.87
C GLU A 93 3.96 -0.11 12.22
N LYS A 94 4.39 -1.35 12.45
CA LYS A 94 3.90 -2.19 13.56
C LYS A 94 4.99 -2.92 14.33
N ALA A 95 6.26 -2.68 14.02
CA ALA A 95 7.42 -3.44 14.54
C ALA A 95 7.27 -4.96 14.37
N LYS A 96 6.47 -5.41 13.39
CA LYS A 96 6.11 -6.82 13.20
C LYS A 96 6.91 -7.41 12.05
N ARG A 97 7.88 -8.27 12.37
CA ARG A 97 8.69 -8.95 11.35
C ARG A 97 7.90 -10.07 10.68
N LEU A 98 7.86 -10.03 9.36
CA LEU A 98 7.26 -11.04 8.50
C LEU A 98 8.27 -11.44 7.42
N PHE A 99 8.22 -12.69 7.00
CA PHE A 99 9.06 -13.25 5.96
C PHE A 99 8.22 -13.58 4.73
N VAL A 100 8.85 -13.52 3.56
CA VAL A 100 8.23 -13.83 2.29
C VAL A 100 8.56 -15.27 1.92
N TYR A 101 7.55 -16.05 1.55
CA TYR A 101 7.74 -17.36 0.96
C TYR A 101 6.83 -17.53 -0.26
N LYS A 102 7.26 -18.36 -1.21
CA LYS A 102 6.45 -18.77 -2.35
C LYS A 102 5.59 -19.96 -1.95
N CYS A 103 4.30 -19.89 -2.21
CA CYS A 103 3.33 -20.92 -1.89
C CYS A 103 3.29 -21.97 -3.00
N ASP A 104 3.47 -23.24 -2.65
CA ASP A 104 3.42 -24.31 -3.65
C ASP A 104 1.99 -24.61 -4.14
N LEU A 105 0.97 -24.26 -3.33
CA LEU A 105 -0.44 -24.54 -3.67
C LEU A 105 -1.01 -23.55 -4.69
N CYS A 106 -0.72 -22.26 -4.55
CA CYS A 106 -1.23 -21.23 -5.46
C CYS A 106 -0.16 -20.62 -6.37
N GLY A 107 1.12 -20.93 -6.15
CA GLY A 107 2.25 -20.37 -6.92
C GLY A 107 2.62 -18.93 -6.56
N GLU A 108 1.91 -18.31 -5.62
CA GLU A 108 2.06 -16.89 -5.28
C GLU A 108 2.88 -16.66 -4.01
N PHE A 109 3.21 -15.40 -3.73
CA PHE A 109 3.98 -15.03 -2.54
C PHE A 109 3.06 -14.67 -1.37
N HIS A 110 3.40 -15.16 -0.19
CA HIS A 110 2.70 -14.86 1.06
C HIS A 110 3.66 -14.36 2.13
N LEU A 111 3.07 -13.71 3.14
CA LEU A 111 3.76 -13.33 4.35
C LEU A 111 3.55 -14.38 5.45
N THR A 112 4.59 -14.61 6.24
CA THR A 112 4.59 -15.55 7.37
C THR A 112 5.41 -15.01 8.53
N HIS A 113 5.18 -15.55 9.73
CA HIS A 113 6.00 -15.31 10.91
C HIS A 113 7.25 -16.19 10.98
N THR A 114 7.23 -17.31 10.27
CA THR A 114 8.32 -18.29 10.29
C THR A 114 9.36 -17.92 9.25
N GLN A 115 10.62 -17.87 9.66
CA GLN A 115 11.72 -17.79 8.71
C GLN A 115 11.96 -19.20 8.16
N TYR A 116 11.80 -19.37 6.86
CA TYR A 116 12.16 -20.58 6.13
C TYR A 116 13.56 -20.42 5.52
#